data_AF-A0A814I5P1-F1
#
_entry.id   AF-A0A814I5P1-F1
#
_cell.length_a   1.000
_cell.length_b   1.000
_cell.length_c   1.000
_cell.angle_alpha   90.00
_cell.angle_beta   90.00
_cell.angle_gamma   90.00
#
_symmetry.space_group_name_H-M   'P 1'
#
loop_
_entity.id
_entity.type
_entity.pdbx_description
1 polymer ?
#
loop_
_entity_poly.entity_id
_entity_poly.type
_entity_poly.pdbx_seq_one_letter_code
_entity_poly.pdbx_strand_id
1 'polypeptide(L)'
;MNDGMNCCSAYFYTRFTNDDTLIDLAMMNYPDIEKNENCSLSNDDQPLRNRLITFTTDHSFWFRIFFLIIVIIIIYLFITVYLYTYLFVQKVLDSHIDKPSS
;
A
#
# COMPACT_ATOMS: atom_id res chain seq x y z
N MET A 1 8.60 31.23 16.39
CA MET A 1 7.56 30.45 15.67
C MET A 1 8.08 29.14 15.07
N ASN A 2 9.26 28.63 15.48
CA ASN A 2 9.80 27.33 15.02
C ASN A 2 9.84 26.24 16.11
N ASP A 3 9.60 26.58 17.37
CA ASP A 3 9.84 25.66 18.49
C ASP A 3 8.69 24.65 18.69
N GLY A 4 7.46 25.03 18.32
CA GLY A 4 6.28 24.15 18.41
C GLY A 4 6.27 23.01 17.38
N MET A 5 6.73 23.25 16.14
CA MET A 5 6.80 22.23 15.09
C MET A 5 7.82 21.14 15.43
N ASN A 6 8.97 21.54 15.98
CA ASN A 6 10.03 20.59 16.34
C ASN A 6 9.67 19.71 17.55
N CYS A 7 8.86 20.24 18.49
CA CYS A 7 8.36 19.48 19.63
C CYS A 7 7.44 18.32 19.20
N CYS A 8 6.51 18.57 18.27
CA CYS A 8 5.59 17.51 17.84
C CYS A 8 6.30 16.47 16.96
N SER A 9 7.24 16.87 16.11
CA SER A 9 8.06 15.91 15.34
C SER A 9 8.91 15.02 16.26
N ALA A 10 9.50 15.58 17.32
CA ALA A 10 10.24 14.82 18.30
C ALA A 10 9.34 13.85 19.09
N TYR A 11 8.14 14.28 19.52
CA TYR A 11 7.16 13.40 20.19
C TYR A 11 6.67 12.24 19.31
N PHE A 12 6.41 12.49 18.02
CA PHE A 12 6.08 11.40 17.09
C PHE A 12 7.27 10.45 16.93
N TYR A 13 8.49 10.99 16.80
CA TYR A 13 9.68 10.16 16.61
C TYR A 13 9.95 9.23 17.80
N THR A 14 9.82 9.72 19.04
CA THR A 14 10.00 8.89 20.25
C THR A 14 8.95 7.79 20.39
N ARG A 15 7.74 7.98 19.86
CA ARG A 15 6.64 6.99 19.98
C ARG A 15 6.71 5.85 18.97
N PHE A 16 7.38 6.06 17.83
CA PHE A 16 7.45 5.09 16.73
C PHE A 16 8.86 4.52 16.50
N THR A 17 9.88 5.02 17.23
CA THR A 17 11.23 4.48 17.23
C THR A 17 11.50 3.65 18.49
N ASN A 18 12.34 2.62 18.37
CA ASN A 18 12.79 1.77 19.49
C ASN A 18 14.29 1.96 19.80
N ASP A 19 14.90 3.05 19.31
CA ASP A 19 16.31 3.36 19.57
C ASP A 19 16.41 4.29 20.77
N ASP A 20 16.85 3.73 21.90
CA ASP A 20 16.98 4.45 23.18
C ASP A 20 17.88 5.69 23.08
N THR A 21 18.89 5.68 22.20
CA THR A 21 19.82 6.81 22.02
C THR A 21 19.12 8.01 21.41
N LEU A 22 18.24 7.76 20.44
CA LEU A 22 17.49 8.81 19.75
C LEU A 22 16.35 9.33 20.61
N ILE A 23 15.77 8.48 21.46
CA ILE A 23 14.78 8.87 22.45
C ILE A 23 15.42 9.79 23.49
N ASP A 24 16.56 9.41 24.05
CA ASP A 24 17.31 10.21 25.02
C ASP A 24 17.74 11.55 24.42
N LEU A 25 18.22 11.56 23.17
CA LEU A 25 18.60 12.79 22.47
C LEU A 25 17.40 13.72 22.24
N ALA A 26 16.22 13.17 21.95
CA ALA A 26 14.99 13.95 21.81
C ALA A 26 14.53 14.53 23.17
N MET A 27 14.59 13.74 24.25
CA MET A 27 14.23 14.19 25.60
C MET A 27 15.20 15.25 26.15
N MET A 28 16.51 15.16 25.84
CA MET A 28 17.49 16.18 26.22
C MET A 28 17.25 17.53 25.54
N ASN A 29 16.84 17.52 24.27
CA ASN A 29 16.58 18.76 23.52
C ASN A 29 15.17 19.32 23.78
N TYR A 30 14.24 18.48 24.21
CA TYR A 30 12.85 18.85 24.47
C TYR A 30 12.39 18.28 25.84
N PRO A 31 12.94 18.79 26.96
CA PRO A 31 12.71 18.23 28.30
C PRO A 31 11.25 18.32 28.78
N ASP A 32 10.43 19.16 28.14
CA ASP A 32 9.01 19.33 28.47
C ASP A 32 8.06 18.46 27.61
N ILE A 33 8.59 17.52 26.81
CA ILE A 33 7.78 16.63 25.95
C ILE A 33 6.75 15.82 26.76
N GLU A 34 7.10 15.34 27.96
CA GLU A 34 6.19 14.56 28.80
C GLU A 34 5.07 15.41 29.43
N LYS A 35 5.27 16.73 29.56
CA LYS A 35 4.29 17.63 30.18
C LYS A 35 3.32 18.27 29.17
N ASN A 36 3.59 18.13 27.88
CA ASN A 36 2.76 18.63 26.79
C ASN A 36 2.20 17.48 25.95
N GLU A 37 1.35 16.63 26.55
CA GLU A 37 0.45 15.73 25.79
C GLU A 37 -0.44 16.49 24.81
N ASN A 38 -0.59 17.80 25.01
CA ASN A 38 -1.19 18.72 24.08
C ASN A 38 -0.10 19.47 23.30
N CYS A 39 0.55 18.79 22.35
CA CYS A 39 0.77 19.42 21.05
C CYS A 39 -0.62 19.76 20.51
N SER A 40 -1.20 20.89 20.96
CA SER A 40 -2.47 21.36 20.47
C SER A 40 -2.25 21.71 19.01
N LEU A 41 -2.52 20.73 18.13
CA LEU A 41 -2.77 20.99 16.72
C LEU A 41 -3.75 22.16 16.71
N SER A 42 -3.26 23.31 16.25
CA SER A 42 -4.11 24.47 16.06
C SER A 42 -5.36 24.01 15.32
N ASN A 43 -6.53 24.53 15.69
CA ASN A 43 -7.77 24.26 14.95
C ASN A 43 -7.65 24.63 13.45
N ASP A 44 -6.59 25.34 13.06
CA ASP A 44 -6.19 25.63 11.68
C ASP A 44 -5.69 24.41 10.88
N ASP A 45 -5.39 23.27 11.52
CA ASP A 45 -4.90 22.04 10.85
C ASP A 45 -6.02 21.01 10.53
N GLN A 46 -7.24 21.24 11.03
CA GLN A 46 -8.43 20.48 10.59
C GLN A 46 -8.62 20.40 9.06
N PRO A 47 -8.43 21.48 8.28
CA PRO A 47 -8.53 21.40 6.81
C PRO A 47 -7.46 20.50 6.19
N LEU A 48 -6.26 20.40 6.78
CA LEU A 48 -5.21 19.48 6.33
C LEU A 48 -5.58 18.02 6.61
N ARG A 49 -6.13 17.74 7.81
CA ARG A 49 -6.61 16.39 8.17
C ARG A 49 -7.76 15.94 7.27
N ASN A 50 -8.72 16.83 7.00
CA ASN A 50 -9.84 16.53 6.10
C ASN A 50 -9.37 16.33 4.65
N ARG A 51 -8.39 17.12 4.17
CA ARG A 51 -7.78 16.90 2.85
C ARG A 51 -7.06 15.56 2.76
N LEU A 52 -6.34 15.16 3.80
CA LEU A 52 -5.64 13.87 3.84
C LEU A 52 -6.61 12.69 3.81
N ILE A 53 -7.70 12.77 4.58
CA ILE A 53 -8.75 11.73 4.62
C ILE A 53 -9.43 11.61 3.25
N THR A 54 -9.87 12.71 2.63
CA THR A 54 -10.49 12.67 1.29
C THR A 54 -9.54 12.08 0.24
N PHE A 55 -8.26 12.49 0.26
CA PHE A 55 -7.23 11.96 -0.64
C PHE A 55 -7.05 10.45 -0.49
N THR A 56 -6.91 9.93 0.74
CA THR A 56 -6.78 8.49 0.97
C THR A 56 -8.02 7.69 0.57
N THR A 57 -9.21 8.28 0.66
CA THR A 57 -10.47 7.59 0.35
C THR A 57 -10.65 7.44 -1.17
N ASP A 58 -10.36 8.50 -1.93
CA ASP A 58 -10.43 8.46 -3.39
C ASP A 58 -9.37 7.53 -3.99
N HIS A 59 -8.14 7.57 -3.48
CA HIS A 59 -7.08 6.67 -3.96
C HIS A 59 -7.37 5.19 -3.65
N SER A 60 -8.02 4.89 -2.52
CA SER A 60 -8.43 3.53 -2.17
C SER A 60 -9.45 2.97 -3.18
N PHE A 61 -10.39 3.80 -3.64
CA PHE A 61 -11.39 3.39 -4.64
C PHE A 61 -10.76 3.10 -6.00
N TRP A 62 -9.94 4.02 -6.52
CA TRP A 62 -9.24 3.83 -7.80
C TRP A 62 -8.29 2.64 -7.78
N PHE A 63 -7.60 2.41 -6.67
CA PHE A 63 -6.73 1.24 -6.50
C PHE A 63 -7.51 -0.06 -6.57
N ARG A 64 -8.68 -0.15 -5.92
CA ARG A 64 -9.55 -1.33 -5.99
C ARG A 64 -10.04 -1.61 -7.42
N ILE A 65 -10.42 -0.58 -8.16
CA ILE A 65 -10.83 -0.73 -9.57
C ILE A 65 -9.65 -1.23 -10.42
N PHE A 66 -8.49 -0.60 -10.30
CA PHE A 66 -7.30 -0.99 -11.04
C PHE A 66 -6.89 -2.44 -10.76
N PHE A 67 -6.94 -2.85 -9.48
CA PHE A 67 -6.69 -4.23 -9.08
C PHE A 67 -7.66 -5.21 -9.74
N LEU A 68 -8.96 -4.91 -9.76
CA LEU A 68 -9.97 -5.77 -10.41
C LEU A 68 -9.71 -5.91 -11.92
N ILE A 69 -9.31 -4.82 -12.60
CA ILE A 69 -8.96 -4.85 -14.03
C ILE A 69 -7.78 -5.80 -14.27
N ILE A 70 -6.73 -5.69 -13.46
CA ILE A 70 -5.56 -6.60 -13.56
C ILE A 70 -5.99 -8.06 -13.37
N VAL A 71 -6.82 -8.34 -12.38
CA VAL A 71 -7.33 -9.71 -12.13
C VAL A 71 -8.09 -10.24 -13.34
N ILE A 72 -8.98 -9.44 -13.95
CA ILE A 72 -9.72 -9.84 -15.16
C ILE A 72 -8.76 -10.14 -16.31
N ILE A 73 -7.74 -9.31 -16.53
CA ILE A 73 -6.73 -9.52 -17.58
C ILE A 73 -5.98 -10.84 -17.34
N ILE A 74 -5.56 -11.10 -16.10
CA ILE A 74 -4.87 -12.34 -15.74
C ILE A 74 -5.77 -13.55 -16.04
N ILE A 75 -7.03 -13.54 -15.58
CA ILE A 75 -7.99 -14.63 -15.83
C ILE A 75 -8.17 -14.86 -17.33
N TYR A 76 -8.31 -13.79 -18.11
CA TYR A 76 -8.44 -13.88 -19.57
C TYR A 76 -7.22 -14.52 -20.24
N LEU A 77 -6.00 -14.17 -19.80
CA LEU A 77 -4.77 -14.79 -20.29
C LEU A 77 -4.71 -16.28 -19.93
N PHE A 78 -5.08 -16.66 -18.71
CA PHE A 78 -5.15 -18.07 -18.31
C PHE A 78 -6.13 -18.87 -19.16
N ILE A 79 -7.33 -18.33 -19.41
CA ILE A 79 -8.32 -18.97 -20.29
C ILE A 79 -7.76 -19.13 -21.70
N THR A 80 -7.10 -18.10 -22.22
CA THR A 80 -6.51 -18.13 -23.58
C THR A 80 -5.43 -19.21 -23.69
N VAL A 81 -4.53 -19.29 -22.72
CA VAL A 81 -3.49 -20.34 -22.66
C VAL A 81 -4.12 -21.72 -22.57
N TYR A 82 -5.12 -21.90 -21.70
CA TYR A 82 -5.83 -23.17 -21.55
C TYR A 82 -6.49 -23.63 -22.86
N LEU A 83 -7.21 -22.73 -23.54
CA LEU A 83 -7.82 -23.02 -24.84
C LEU A 83 -6.78 -23.38 -25.90
N TYR A 84 -5.66 -22.65 -25.93
CA TYR A 84 -4.56 -22.93 -26.85
C TYR A 84 -3.96 -24.32 -26.61
N THR A 85 -3.67 -24.67 -25.36
CA THR A 85 -3.17 -25.99 -24.98
C THR A 85 -4.18 -27.09 -25.33
N TYR A 86 -5.46 -26.87 -25.06
CA TYR A 86 -6.51 -27.83 -25.39
C TYR A 86 -6.59 -28.11 -26.90
N LEU A 87 -6.61 -27.05 -27.72
CA LEU A 87 -6.61 -27.17 -29.18
C LEU A 87 -5.34 -27.85 -29.71
N PHE A 88 -4.19 -27.55 -29.10
CA PHE A 88 -2.93 -28.20 -29.43
C PHE A 88 -2.97 -29.70 -29.15
N VAL A 89 -3.47 -30.11 -27.99
CA VAL A 89 -3.59 -31.54 -27.61
C VAL A 89 -4.52 -32.27 -28.58
N GLN A 90 -5.68 -31.69 -28.93
CA GLN A 90 -6.57 -32.29 -29.93
C GLN A 90 -5.85 -32.51 -31.26
N LYS A 91 -5.15 -31.49 -31.76
CA LYS A 91 -4.40 -31.60 -33.01
C LYS A 91 -3.32 -32.69 -32.98
N VAL A 92 -2.63 -32.83 -31.85
CA VAL A 92 -1.64 -33.91 -31.67
C VAL A 92 -2.33 -35.27 -31.67
N LEU A 93 -3.46 -35.40 -30.98
CA LEU A 93 -4.21 -36.65 -30.89
C LEU A 93 -4.75 -37.10 -32.26
N ASP A 94 -5.32 -36.17 -33.03
CA ASP A 94 -5.83 -36.43 -34.38
C ASP A 94 -4.72 -36.96 -35.31
N SER A 95 -3.50 -36.38 -35.22
CA SER A 95 -2.36 -36.83 -36.03
C SER A 95 -1.85 -38.25 -35.72
N HIS A 96 -2.18 -38.80 -34.56
CA HIS A 96 -1.78 -40.16 -34.18
C HIS A 96 -2.81 -41.22 -34.56
N ILE A 97 -4.10 -40.85 -34.67
CA ILE A 97 -5.19 -41.78 -34.99
C ILE A 97 -5.21 -42.16 -36.49
N ASP A 98 -4.69 -41.30 -37.36
CA ASP A 98 -4.65 -41.53 -38.82
C ASP A 98 -3.50 -42.45 -39.30
N LYS A 99 -2.73 -43.09 -38.41
CA LYS A 99 -1.76 -44.11 -38.83
C LYS A 99 -2.46 -45.47 -38.95
N PRO A 100 -2.68 -46.01 -40.17
CA PRO A 100 -3.18 -47.38 -40.30
C PRO A 100 -2.17 -48.32 -39.66
N SER A 101 -2.65 -49.16 -38.75
CA SER A 101 -1.93 -50.32 -38.24
C SER A 101 -1.62 -51.25 -39.42
N SER A 102 -0.38 -51.23 -39.89
CA SER A 102 0.16 -52.21 -40.84
C SER A 102 0.34 -53.57 -40.17
#